data_AF-A0A0S3RER8-F1
#
_entry.id   AF-A0A0S3RER8-F1
#
_cell.length_a   1.000
_cell.length_b   1.000
_cell.length_c   1.000
_cell.angle_alpha   90.00
_cell.angle_beta   90.00
_cell.angle_gamma   90.00
#
_symmetry.space_group_name_H-M   'P 1'
#
loop_
_entity.id
_entity.type
_entity.pdbx_description
1 polymer ?
#
loop_
_entity_poly.entity_id
_entity_poly.type
_entity_poly.pdbx_seq_one_letter_code
_entity_poly.pdbx_strand_id
1 'polypeptide(L)'
;MPSSSLDNKVPFSILFPNDPLFHTSPRVFGCVCFVHDMSPGLDKLSARALKCVFLGYSRLQKGYRCYSPETKKYYMSANVTFFEQTPYFSPSVQDVSILQQVLPIPMVESN
;
A
#
# COMPACT_ATOMS: atom_id res chain seq x y z
N MET A 1 4.08 11.35 -18.20
CA MET A 1 2.61 11.41 -18.06
C MET A 1 1.99 10.88 -19.35
N PRO A 2 0.82 10.23 -19.30
CA PRO A 2 0.12 9.79 -20.52
C PRO A 2 -0.32 10.99 -21.36
N SER A 3 -0.32 10.85 -22.69
CA SER A 3 -0.73 11.93 -23.61
C SER A 3 -1.57 11.41 -24.78
N SER A 4 -2.46 12.26 -25.30
CA SER A 4 -3.37 11.92 -26.40
C SER A 4 -2.64 11.58 -27.70
N SER A 5 -1.51 12.23 -27.98
CA SER A 5 -0.64 11.93 -29.13
C SER A 5 -0.01 10.53 -29.08
N LEU A 6 -0.08 9.87 -27.92
CA LEU A 6 0.49 8.54 -27.68
C LEU A 6 -0.61 7.53 -27.30
N ASP A 7 -1.85 7.73 -27.76
CA ASP A 7 -3.01 6.90 -27.40
C ASP A 7 -3.22 6.80 -25.88
N ASN A 8 -2.98 7.89 -25.15
CA ASN A 8 -3.01 7.95 -23.69
C ASN A 8 -2.04 6.98 -22.98
N LYS A 9 -0.97 6.54 -23.67
CA LYS A 9 0.11 5.75 -23.06
C LYS A 9 1.17 6.65 -22.45
N VAL A 10 1.85 6.13 -21.43
CA VAL A 10 2.98 6.82 -20.80
C VAL A 10 4.21 6.65 -21.70
N PRO A 11 4.96 7.73 -22.02
CA PRO A 11 6.14 7.65 -22.89
C PRO A 11 7.16 6.57 -22.49
N PHE A 12 7.39 6.38 -21.19
CA PHE A 12 8.29 5.36 -20.67
C PHE A 12 7.90 3.95 -21.15
N SER A 13 6.61 3.60 -21.14
CA SER A 13 6.11 2.30 -21.58
C SER A 13 6.29 2.06 -23.08
N ILE A 14 6.43 3.11 -23.88
CA ILE A 14 6.67 3.00 -25.33
C ILE A 14 8.17 2.79 -25.60
N LEU A 15 9.03 3.52 -24.88
CA LEU A 15 10.48 3.43 -25.03
C LEU A 15 11.05 2.13 -24.44
N PHE A 16 10.46 1.64 -23.36
CA PHE A 16 10.91 0.46 -22.62
C PHE A 16 9.76 -0.54 -22.43
N PRO A 17 9.32 -1.23 -23.50
CA PRO A 17 8.12 -2.07 -23.46
C PRO A 17 8.23 -3.29 -22.54
N ASN A 18 9.46 -3.75 -22.27
CA ASN A 18 9.73 -4.91 -21.42
C ASN A 18 10.02 -4.54 -19.97
N ASP A 19 10.18 -3.24 -19.66
CA ASP A 19 10.53 -2.79 -18.32
C ASP A 19 9.28 -2.36 -17.54
N PRO A 20 9.17 -2.74 -16.25
CA PRO A 20 8.07 -2.28 -15.41
C PRO A 20 8.17 -0.77 -15.20
N LEU A 21 7.02 -0.08 -15.21
CA LEU A 21 6.93 1.37 -15.02
C LEU A 21 7.51 1.82 -13.66
N PHE A 22 7.46 0.96 -12.65
CA PHE A 22 7.99 1.22 -11.32
C PHE A 22 8.88 0.06 -10.87
N HIS A 23 10.05 0.37 -10.29
CA HIS A 23 10.93 -0.64 -9.68
C HIS A 23 10.28 -1.37 -8.50
N THR A 24 9.40 -0.69 -7.77
CA THR A 24 8.53 -1.26 -6.74
C THR A 24 7.09 -0.99 -7.10
N SER A 25 6.28 -2.04 -7.17
CA SER A 25 4.85 -1.93 -7.44
C SER A 25 4.17 -1.01 -6.41
N PRO A 26 3.31 -0.08 -6.85
CA PRO A 26 2.39 0.67 -6.00
C PRO A 26 1.54 -0.25 -5.10
N ARG A 27 1.23 0.21 -3.89
CA ARG A 27 0.44 -0.50 -2.87
C ARG A 27 -0.56 0.46 -2.23
N VAL A 28 -1.70 -0.05 -1.76
CA VAL A 28 -2.76 0.77 -1.15
C VAL A 28 -2.33 1.30 0.23
N PHE A 29 -2.19 2.61 0.35
CA PHE A 29 -1.89 3.27 1.63
C PHE A 29 -3.00 3.02 2.66
N GLY A 30 -2.61 2.82 3.92
CA GLY A 30 -3.55 2.56 5.01
C GLY A 30 -4.13 1.14 5.06
N CYS A 31 -3.76 0.26 4.12
CA CYS A 31 -4.19 -1.14 4.17
C CYS A 31 -3.53 -1.89 5.33
N VAL A 32 -4.17 -3.00 5.73
CA VAL A 32 -3.58 -3.98 6.63
C VAL A 32 -2.38 -4.63 5.95
N CYS A 33 -1.27 -4.67 6.66
CA CYS A 33 -0.10 -5.44 6.24
C CYS A 33 0.49 -6.22 7.41
N PHE A 34 1.22 -7.28 7.10
CA PHE A 34 1.91 -8.10 8.09
C PHE A 34 3.41 -8.04 7.87
N VAL A 35 4.13 -7.72 8.94
CA VAL A 35 5.58 -7.64 8.97
C VAL A 35 6.13 -8.75 9.84
N HIS A 36 7.29 -9.29 9.49
CA HIS A 36 7.97 -10.27 10.32
C HIS A 36 8.56 -9.61 11.57
N ASP A 37 8.23 -10.13 12.75
CA ASP A 37 8.86 -9.74 14.01
C ASP A 37 10.24 -10.38 14.13
N MET A 38 11.26 -9.54 14.27
CA MET A 38 12.65 -9.96 14.48
C MET A 38 13.12 -9.65 15.91
N SER A 39 12.19 -9.36 16.83
CA SER A 39 12.54 -9.09 18.22
C SER A 39 13.27 -10.29 18.86
N PRO A 40 14.41 -10.04 19.53
CA PRO A 40 15.15 -11.12 20.20
C PRO A 40 14.34 -11.62 21.41
N GLY A 41 14.40 -12.93 21.66
CA GLY A 41 13.71 -13.56 22.80
C GLY A 41 12.32 -14.14 22.52
N LEU A 42 11.89 -14.14 21.26
CA LEU A 42 10.67 -14.84 20.84
C LEU A 42 10.86 -16.37 20.88
N ASP A 43 9.90 -17.06 21.50
CA ASP A 43 9.87 -18.53 21.53
C ASP A 43 9.68 -19.11 20.12
N LYS A 44 10.13 -20.35 19.89
CA LYS A 44 10.06 -21.02 18.58
C LYS A 44 8.63 -21.13 18.03
N LEU A 45 7.64 -21.22 18.91
CA LEU A 45 6.22 -21.36 18.55
C LEU A 45 5.43 -20.04 18.65
N SER A 46 6.08 -18.95 19.04
CA SER A 46 5.40 -17.65 19.14
C SER A 46 5.07 -17.07 17.77
N ALA A 47 3.96 -16.33 17.69
CA ALA A 47 3.54 -15.67 16.46
C ALA A 47 4.57 -14.60 16.06
N ARG A 48 5.10 -14.69 14.83
CA ARG A 48 6.11 -13.75 14.29
C ARG A 48 5.53 -12.77 13.27
N ALA A 49 4.23 -12.71 13.11
CA ALA A 49 3.58 -11.79 12.17
C ALA A 49 2.94 -10.62 12.94
N LEU A 50 3.46 -9.42 12.71
CA LEU A 50 2.93 -8.20 13.30
C LEU A 50 1.94 -7.54 12.37
N LYS A 51 0.70 -7.41 12.82
CA LYS A 51 -0.34 -6.65 12.11
C LYS A 51 0.00 -5.16 12.17
N CYS A 52 0.13 -4.54 11.00
CA CYS A 52 0.55 -3.15 10.83
C CYS A 52 -0.30 -2.42 9.79
N VAL A 53 -0.23 -1.10 9.80
CA VAL A 53 -0.71 -0.18 8.78
C VAL A 53 0.41 0.04 7.76
N PHE A 54 0.13 -0.11 6.47
CA PHE A 54 1.06 0.31 5.43
C PHE A 54 1.06 1.84 5.26
N LEU A 55 2.23 2.47 5.42
CA LEU A 55 2.40 3.92 5.33
C LEU A 55 3.15 4.38 4.09
N GLY A 56 3.79 3.47 3.34
CA GLY A 56 4.52 3.82 2.13
C GLY A 56 5.88 3.17 2.02
N TYR A 57 6.76 3.78 1.24
CA TYR A 57 8.06 3.23 0.88
C TYR A 57 9.17 3.93 1.67
N SER A 58 10.19 3.18 2.05
CA SER A 58 11.38 3.77 2.66
C SER A 58 12.16 4.59 1.63
N ARG A 59 12.67 5.75 2.06
CA ARG A 59 13.52 6.62 1.24
C ARG A 59 14.98 6.20 1.23
N LEU A 60 15.43 5.55 2.31
CA LEU A 60 16.86 5.32 2.59
C LEU A 60 17.30 3.89 2.27
N GLN A 61 16.38 2.92 2.30
CA GLN A 61 16.69 1.51 2.11
C GLN A 61 15.58 0.82 1.33
N LYS A 62 15.86 -0.33 0.73
CA LYS A 62 14.83 -1.13 0.07
C LYS A 62 13.88 -1.71 1.12
N GLY A 63 12.67 -1.16 1.19
CA GLY A 63 11.65 -1.68 2.11
C GLY A 63 10.41 -0.81 2.22
N TYR A 64 9.39 -1.40 2.81
CA TYR A 64 8.11 -0.77 3.11
C TYR A 64 8.11 -0.23 4.53
N ARG A 65 7.51 0.95 4.69
CA ARG A 65 7.25 1.58 5.98
C ARG A 65 5.90 1.14 6.48
N CYS A 66 5.92 0.44 7.60
CA CYS A 66 4.73 -0.05 8.28
C CYS A 66 4.70 0.51 9.70
N TYR A 67 3.52 0.71 10.25
CA TYR A 67 3.34 1.17 11.62
C TYR A 67 2.42 0.22 12.36
N SER A 68 2.81 -0.20 13.57
CA SER A 68 1.93 -0.95 14.44
C SER A 68 1.38 -0.02 15.53
N PRO A 69 0.07 0.28 15.52
CA PRO A 69 -0.60 0.99 16.61
C PRO A 69 -0.50 0.27 17.96
N GLU A 70 -0.43 -1.06 17.97
CA GLU A 70 -0.34 -1.87 19.20
C GLU A 70 1.00 -1.64 19.91
N THR A 71 2.11 -1.75 19.19
CA THR A 71 3.45 -1.54 19.77
C THR A 71 3.91 -0.08 19.72
N LYS A 72 3.16 0.77 19.01
CA LYS A 72 3.48 2.17 18.70
C LYS A 72 4.84 2.35 18.01
N LYS A 73 5.27 1.34 17.24
CA LYS A 73 6.57 1.32 16.55
C LYS A 73 6.42 1.35 15.03
N TYR A 74 7.42 1.95 14.40
CA TYR A 74 7.61 1.86 12.96
C TYR A 74 8.49 0.65 12.62
N TYR A 75 8.11 -0.07 11.59
CA TYR A 75 8.85 -1.20 11.04
C TYR A 75 9.23 -0.90 9.61
N MET A 76 10.47 -1.20 9.26
CA MET A 76 10.99 -1.18 7.91
C MET A 76 11.24 -2.62 7.49
N SER A 77 10.56 -3.13 6.48
CA SER A 77 10.78 -4.49 5.98
C SER A 77 10.67 -4.56 4.47
N ALA A 78 11.56 -5.32 3.84
CA ALA A 78 11.47 -5.63 2.41
C ALA A 78 10.39 -6.67 2.11
N ASN A 79 10.13 -7.59 3.04
CA ASN A 79 9.16 -8.66 2.91
C ASN A 79 7.95 -8.34 3.79
N VAL A 80 6.84 -7.98 3.13
CA VAL A 80 5.58 -7.59 3.77
C VAL A 80 4.44 -8.26 3.01
N THR A 81 3.50 -8.84 3.74
CA THR A 81 2.27 -9.40 3.17
C THR A 81 1.17 -8.35 3.25
N PHE A 82 0.59 -7.97 2.10
CA PHE A 82 -0.40 -6.91 1.99
C PHE A 82 -1.81 -7.46 1.84
N PHE A 83 -2.75 -6.87 2.57
CA PHE A 83 -4.19 -7.10 2.47
C PHE A 83 -4.83 -5.81 1.98
N GLU A 84 -4.62 -5.49 0.70
CA GLU A 84 -4.94 -4.17 0.12
C GLU A 84 -6.43 -3.81 0.14
N GLN A 85 -7.30 -4.83 0.15
CA GLN A 85 -8.76 -4.65 0.24
C GLN A 85 -9.26 -4.41 1.67
N THR A 86 -8.40 -4.59 2.66
CA THR A 86 -8.74 -4.44 4.06
C THR A 86 -8.09 -3.16 4.60
N PRO A 87 -8.86 -2.08 4.82
CA PRO A 87 -8.32 -0.91 5.51
C PRO A 87 -7.98 -1.29 6.95
N TYR A 88 -6.88 -0.74 7.48
CA TYR A 88 -6.49 -1.03 8.86
C TYR A 88 -7.44 -0.38 9.87
N PHE A 89 -7.82 0.86 9.62
CA PHE A 89 -8.80 1.58 10.42
C PHE A 89 -10.17 1.40 9.78
N SER A 90 -11.15 0.96 10.57
CA SER A 90 -12.53 0.98 10.14
C SER A 90 -12.95 2.44 9.92
N PRO A 91 -13.46 2.80 8.73
CA PRO A 91 -13.99 4.14 8.53
C PRO A 91 -15.16 4.36 9.49
N SER A 92 -15.20 5.52 10.16
CA SER A 92 -16.41 5.90 10.87
C SER A 92 -17.51 6.23 9.87
N VAL A 93 -18.78 6.16 10.29
CA VAL A 93 -19.92 6.52 9.42
C VAL A 93 -19.78 7.93 8.84
N GLN A 94 -19.17 8.84 9.60
CA GLN A 94 -18.89 10.21 9.16
C GLN A 94 -17.80 10.24 8.07
N ASP A 95 -16.73 9.46 8.21
CA ASP A 95 -15.65 9.40 7.21
C ASP A 95 -16.14 8.89 5.86
N VAL A 96 -17.03 7.89 5.84
CA VAL A 96 -17.60 7.36 4.60
C VAL A 96 -18.38 8.44 3.85
N SER A 97 -19.20 9.22 4.57
CA SER A 97 -20.01 10.29 3.96
C SER A 97 -19.15 11.40 3.34
N ILE A 98 -18.03 11.74 3.99
CA ILE A 98 -17.08 12.75 3.48
C ILE A 98 -16.35 12.23 2.24
N LEU A 99 -15.88 10.98 2.26
CA LEU A 99 -15.16 10.40 1.11
C LEU A 99 -16.04 10.29 -0.14
N GLN A 100 -17.33 9.99 0.03
CA GLN A 100 -18.29 9.98 -1.07
C GLN A 100 -18.54 11.37 -1.70
N GLN A 101 -18.38 12.45 -0.93
CA GLN A 101 -18.49 13.81 -1.45
C GLN A 101 -17.23 14.28 -2.18
N VAL A 102 -16.06 13.76 -1.81
CA VAL A 102 -14.76 14.26 -2.29
C VAL A 102 -14.23 13.48 -3.49
N LEU A 103 -14.52 12.18 -3.58
CA LEU A 103 -14.11 11.37 -4.73
C LEU A 103 -15.19 11.46 -5.83
N PRO A 104 -14.84 11.84 -7.07
CA PRO A 104 -15.80 11.79 -8.17
C PRO A 104 -16.34 10.36 -8.26
N ILE A 105 -17.65 10.21 -8.14
CA ILE A 105 -18.33 8.93 -8.30
C ILE A 105 -17.91 8.40 -9.68
N PRO A 106 -17.39 7.16 -9.81
CA PRO A 106 -17.15 6.59 -11.12
C PRO A 106 -18.51 6.58 -11.84
N MET A 107 -18.57 7.24 -12.99
CA MET A 107 -19.73 7.18 -13.88
C MET A 107 -19.97 5.69 -14.15
N VAL A 108 -21.02 5.14 -13.54
CA VAL A 108 -21.53 3.82 -13.92
C VAL A 108 -22.07 4.02 -15.32
N GLU A 109 -21.31 3.61 -16.34
CA GLU A 109 -21.85 3.44 -17.68
C GLU A 109 -22.83 2.27 -17.61
N SER A 110 -24.10 2.61 -17.46
CA SER A 110 -25.21 1.72 -17.75
C SER A 110 -25.21 1.43 -19.26
N ASN A 111 -24.90 0.18 -19.62
CA ASN A 111 -25.36 -0.47 -20.84
C ASN A 111 -26.03 -1.78 -20.46
#